data_AF-A0A9D9DDI6-F1
#
_entry.id   AF-A0A9D9DDI6-F1
#
_cell.length_a   1.000
_cell.length_b   1.000
_cell.length_c   1.000
_cell.angle_alpha   90.00
_cell.angle_beta   90.00
_cell.angle_gamma   90.00
#
_symmetry.space_group_name_H-M   'P 1'
#
loop_
_entity.id
_entity.type
_entity.pdbx_description
1 polymer ?
#
loop_
_entity_poly.entity_id
_entity_poly.type
_entity_poly.pdbx_seq_one_letter_code
_entity_poly.pdbx_strand_id
1 'polypeptide(L)' 'MTIGSEIEQIRQECNMPLFIAYSIFDTDENGYHQIVIGRKKPTVYQLIMFIDSTHRPMKSLE' A
#
# COMPACT_ATOMS: atom_id res chain seq x y z
N MET A 1 -12.88 -5.45 10.77
CA MET A 1 -12.13 -4.78 9.69
C MET A 1 -10.76 -4.41 10.24
N THR A 2 -9.67 -4.77 9.55
CA THR A 2 -8.29 -4.43 9.97
C THR A 2 -7.77 -3.28 9.11
N ILE A 3 -6.81 -2.51 9.62
CA ILE A 3 -6.15 -1.46 8.83
C ILE A 3 -5.53 -2.02 7.54
N GLY A 4 -5.04 -3.27 7.57
CA GLY A 4 -4.52 -3.96 6.40
C GLY A 4 -5.56 -4.19 5.31
N SER A 5 -6.79 -4.59 5.68
CA SER A 5 -7.88 -4.74 4.72
C SER A 5 -8.31 -3.41 4.09
N GLU A 6 -8.25 -2.30 4.85
CA GLU A 6 -8.55 -0.96 4.35
C GLU A 6 -7.48 -0.47 3.36
N ILE A 7 -6.20 -0.73 3.65
CA ILE A 7 -5.09 -0.43 2.72
C ILE A 7 -5.31 -1.14 1.38
N GLU A 8 -5.66 -2.43 1.40
CA GLU A 8 -5.87 -3.19 0.17
C GLU A 8 -7.09 -2.69 -0.62
N GLN A 9 -8.17 -2.33 0.07
CA GLN A 9 -9.35 -1.74 -0.56
C GLN A 9 -9.01 -0.41 -1.24
N ILE A 10 -8.35 0.51 -0.53
CA ILE A 10 -7.94 1.81 -1.09
C ILE A 10 -7.00 1.61 -2.29
N ARG A 11 -6.06 0.67 -2.20
CA ARG A 11 -5.15 0.37 -3.32
C ARG A 11 -5.93 -0.03 -4.58
N GLN A 12 -6.94 -0.88 -4.43
CA GLN A 12 -7.80 -1.32 -5.54
C GLN A 12 -8.64 -0.17 -6.08
N GLU A 13 -9.28 0.62 -5.21
CA GLU A 13 -10.10 1.78 -5.60
C GLU A 13 -9.28 2.82 -6.38
N CYS A 14 -8.02 3.01 -6.01
CA CYS A 14 -7.10 3.93 -6.68
C CYS A 14 -6.37 3.33 -7.89
N ASN A 15 -6.68 2.08 -8.28
CA ASN A 15 -5.96 1.34 -9.33
C ASN A 15 -4.43 1.33 -9.13
N MET A 16 -3.95 1.36 -7.89
CA MET A 16 -2.52 1.38 -7.58
C MET A 16 -1.92 -0.02 -7.83
N PRO A 17 -0.90 -0.16 -8.70
CA PRO A 17 -0.23 -1.44 -8.89
C PRO A 17 0.39 -1.98 -7.60
N LEU A 18 0.34 -3.31 -7.42
CA LEU A 18 0.89 -3.98 -6.24
C LEU A 18 2.38 -3.65 -6.00
N PHE A 19 3.19 -3.53 -7.07
CA PHE A 19 4.61 -3.23 -6.93
C PHE A 19 4.87 -1.84 -6.30
N ILE A 20 3.96 -0.88 -6.46
CA ILE A 20 4.05 0.43 -5.79
C ILE A 20 3.80 0.24 -4.29
N ALA A 21 2.77 -0.53 -3.92
CA ALA A 21 2.50 -0.84 -2.51
C ALA A 21 3.68 -1.58 -1.86
N TYR A 22 4.29 -2.54 -2.56
CA TYR A 22 5.49 -3.25 -2.10
C TYR A 22 6.65 -2.30 -1.81
N SER A 23 6.89 -1.33 -2.72
CA SER A 23 7.91 -0.31 -2.54
C SER A 23 7.61 0.61 -1.34
N ILE A 24 6.36 1.03 -1.16
CA ILE A 24 5.94 1.90 -0.04
C ILE A 24 6.10 1.20 1.30
N PHE A 25 5.70 -0.08 1.37
CA PHE A 25 5.74 -0.88 2.60
C PHE A 25 7.06 -1.61 2.83
N ASP A 26 8.06 -1.38 1.96
CA ASP A 26 9.39 -1.99 1.97
C ASP A 26 9.31 -3.51 2.21
N THR A 27 8.64 -4.18 1.28
CA THR A 27 8.29 -5.59 1.43
C THR A 27 8.06 -6.27 0.09
N ASP A 28 8.13 -7.60 0.07
CA ASP A 28 7.66 -8.43 -1.03
C ASP A 28 6.16 -8.77 -0.92
N GLU A 29 5.67 -9.61 -1.84
CA GLU A 29 4.28 -10.09 -1.87
C GLU A 29 3.86 -10.74 -0.55
N ASN A 30 4.70 -11.59 0.03
CA ASN A 30 4.35 -12.27 1.28
C ASN A 30 4.26 -11.29 2.44
N GLY A 31 5.21 -10.37 2.58
CA GLY A 31 5.16 -9.40 3.65
C GLY A 31 4.06 -8.34 3.45
N TYR A 32 3.68 -8.01 2.22
CA TYR A 32 2.48 -7.22 1.95
C TYR A 32 1.22 -8.00 2.35
N HIS A 33 1.13 -9.29 2.02
CA HIS A 33 0.05 -10.14 2.49
C HIS A 33 -0.05 -10.16 4.03
N GLN A 34 1.08 -10.25 4.74
CA GLN A 34 1.12 -10.14 6.21
C GLN A 34 0.56 -8.80 6.72
N ILE A 35 0.77 -7.70 5.99
CA ILE A 35 0.19 -6.38 6.31
C ILE A 35 -1.33 -6.43 6.13
N VAL A 36 -1.80 -6.93 4.97
CA VAL A 36 -3.23 -7.00 4.63
C VAL A 36 -4.02 -7.82 5.67
N ILE A 37 -3.50 -8.98 6.08
CA ILE A 37 -4.14 -9.83 7.10
C ILE A 37 -3.88 -9.35 8.54
N GLY A 38 -3.19 -8.22 8.74
CA GLY A 38 -2.96 -7.60 10.05
C GLY A 38 -1.91 -8.27 10.93
N ARG A 39 -1.05 -9.13 10.36
CA ARG A 39 0.07 -9.78 11.08
C ARG A 39 1.34 -8.93 11.13
N LYS A 40 1.51 -8.00 10.18
CA LYS A 40 2.59 -6.99 10.18
C LYS A 40 1.97 -5.59 10.24
N LYS A 41 2.37 -4.80 11.22
CA LYS A 41 1.88 -3.42 11.36
C LYS A 41 2.73 -2.48 10.50
N PRO A 42 2.15 -1.71 9.57
CA PRO A 42 2.87 -0.68 8.84
C PRO A 42 3.23 0.48 9.79
N THR A 43 4.32 1.17 9.49
CA THR A 43 4.69 2.39 10.22
C THR A 43 3.80 3.55 9.81
N VAL A 44 3.69 4.57 10.67
CA VAL A 44 2.94 5.80 10.34
C VAL A 44 3.48 6.47 9.08
N TYR A 45 4.81 6.47 8.89
CA TYR A 45 5.44 7.02 7.69
C TYR A 45 5.00 6.28 6.42
N GLN A 46 4.94 4.95 6.44
CA GLN A 46 4.47 4.14 5.31
C GLN A 46 2.99 4.42 4.99
N LEU A 47 2.16 4.62 6.01
CA LEU A 47 0.75 4.99 5.80
C LEU A 47 0.62 6.38 5.15
N ILE A 48 1.44 7.35 5.55
CA ILE A 48 1.46 8.69 4.94
C ILE A 48 1.90 8.59 3.47
N MET A 49 2.98 7.85 3.17
CA MET A 49 3.44 7.64 1.80
C MET A 49 2.40 6.93 0.93
N PHE A 50 1.70 5.93 1.50
CA PHE A 50 0.62 5.22 0.83
C PHE A 50 -0.49 6.18 0.42
N ILE A 51 -0.97 7.00 1.35
CA ILE A 51 -2.03 7.98 1.09
C ILE A 51 -1.56 9.05 0.10
N ASP A 52 -0.32 9.57 0.18
CA ASP A 52 0.17 10.54 -0.82
C ASP A 52 0.19 9.94 -2.24
N SER A 53 0.57 8.66 -2.34
CA SER A 53 0.64 7.92 -3.61
C SER A 53 -0.72 7.57 -4.20
N THR A 54 -1.82 7.63 -3.41
CA THR A 54 -3.18 7.46 -3.94
C THR A 54 -3.76 8.75 -4.53
N HIS A 55 -3.27 9.92 -4.12
CA HIS A 55 -3.75 11.22 -4.60
C HIS A 55 -3.03 11.70 -5.86
N ARG A 56 -1.82 11.19 -6.10
CA ARG A 56 -1.04 11.45 -7.30
C ARG A 56 -0.78 10.10 -7.96
N PRO A 57 -1.57 9.69 -8.96
CA PRO A 57 -1.09 8.66 -9.86
C PRO A 57 0.29 9.13 -10.32
N MET A 58 1.36 8.40 -9.99
CA MET A 58 2.68 8.72 -10.53
C MET A 58 2.47 8.87 -12.03
N LYS A 59 2.66 10.09 -12.54
CA LYS A 59 2.71 10.29 -13.98
C LYS A 59 3.66 9.24 -14.49
N SER A 60 3.18 8.37 -15.38
CA SER A 60 4.06 7.50 -16.12
C SER A 60 5.19 8.38 -16.61
N LEU A 61 6.42 8.04 -16.24
CA LEU A 61 7.59 8.54 -16.95
C LEU A 61 7.43 8.03 -18.37
N GLU A 62 6.76 8.83 -19.20
CA GLU A 62 6.86 8.78 -20.66
C GLU A 62 8.27 9.25 -21.08
#